data_AF-A0A820PH35-F1
#
_entry.id   AF-A0A820PH35-F1
#
_cell.length_a   1.000
_cell.length_b   1.000
_cell.length_c   1.000
_cell.angle_alpha   90.00
_cell.angle_beta   90.00
_cell.angle_gamma   90.00
#
_symmetry.space_group_name_H-M   'P 1'
#
loop_
_entity.id
_entity.type
_entity.pdbx_description
1 polymer ?
#
loop_
_entity_poly.entity_id
_entity_poly.type
_entity_poly.pdbx_seq_one_letter_code
_entity_poly.pdbx_strand_id
1 'polypeptide(L)'
;FPTLNLLQSDKSTLTVDQWNLLSNLSHCYDEYSGLSVGERFMLEQNVLPFKLRFKQEPIKQLIQMSLDKCQLLYKNNQDFLSLSAVDRSILLHDTFNYTAGVSASLIIYKIQLMDYPIYYDVIEMLTHPSVISVAKRLADRFDFDGIIVKLFLAILSFSTTHYTVYSNNPPINLSNIKEILRIQDTYIELAWQYLLYKYDLKQAVTCLSNFIKCLFAIHEAVIKTHDIQWLTDTISSIVIQIEQTLTLN
;
A
#
# COMPACT_ATOMS: atom_id res chain seq x y z
N PHE A 1 10.45 22.49 8.24
CA PHE A 1 10.92 22.55 6.85
C PHE A 1 10.34 23.78 6.20
N PRO A 2 11.12 24.57 5.42
CA PRO A 2 10.58 25.72 4.71
C PRO A 2 9.55 25.22 3.69
N THR A 3 8.37 25.85 3.68
CA THR A 3 7.30 25.61 2.71
C THR A 3 7.84 25.99 1.33
N LEU A 4 8.26 25.00 0.54
CA LEU A 4 8.61 25.22 -0.86
C LEU A 4 7.34 25.68 -1.57
N ASN A 5 7.34 26.90 -2.09
CA ASN A 5 6.29 27.40 -2.96
C ASN A 5 6.45 26.70 -4.33
N LEU A 6 5.84 25.51 -4.45
CA LEU A 6 5.95 24.59 -5.60
C LEU A 6 5.57 25.25 -6.94
N LEU A 7 4.84 26.37 -6.91
CA LEU A 7 4.36 27.09 -8.10
C LEU A 7 5.40 28.05 -8.72
N GLN A 8 6.45 28.45 -8.00
CA GLN A 8 7.34 29.55 -8.45
C GLN A 8 8.58 29.10 -9.23
N SER A 9 8.77 27.79 -9.44
CA SER A 9 9.89 27.25 -10.24
C SER A 9 9.45 26.13 -11.18
N ASP A 10 8.21 26.21 -11.66
CA ASP A 10 7.56 25.06 -12.25
C ASP A 10 8.04 24.81 -13.70
N LYS A 11 8.88 23.78 -13.85
CA LYS A 11 9.09 23.08 -15.13
C LYS A 11 8.16 21.87 -15.25
N SER A 12 7.21 21.67 -14.32
CA SER A 12 6.29 20.53 -14.37
C SER A 12 5.32 20.64 -15.53
N THR A 13 5.00 19.48 -16.08
CA THR A 13 3.89 19.26 -17.00
C THR A 13 2.57 19.01 -16.25
N LEU A 14 2.53 19.17 -14.92
CA LEU A 14 1.34 18.93 -14.10
C LEU A 14 0.40 20.15 -14.15
N THR A 15 -0.87 19.90 -14.41
CA THR A 15 -1.91 20.94 -14.36
C THR A 15 -2.26 21.31 -12.91
N VAL A 16 -2.94 22.44 -12.73
CA VAL A 16 -3.45 22.86 -11.40
C VAL A 16 -4.35 21.78 -10.79
N ASP A 17 -5.22 21.16 -11.59
CA ASP A 17 -6.11 20.09 -11.13
C ASP A 17 -5.34 18.85 -10.68
N GLN A 18 -4.25 18.51 -11.40
CA GLN A 18 -3.37 17.40 -11.03
C GLN A 18 -2.61 17.69 -9.73
N TRP A 19 -2.16 18.92 -9.51
CA TRP A 19 -1.57 19.33 -8.23
C TRP A 19 -2.56 19.28 -7.09
N ASN A 20 -3.81 19.71 -7.32
CA ASN A 20 -4.88 19.61 -6.32
C ASN A 20 -5.16 18.14 -5.98
N LEU A 21 -5.23 17.26 -6.98
CA LEU A 21 -5.44 15.84 -6.78
C LEU A 21 -4.28 15.19 -6.00
N LEU A 22 -3.02 15.53 -6.32
CA LEU A 22 -1.85 15.10 -5.54
C LEU A 22 -1.92 15.59 -4.09
N SER A 23 -2.29 16.85 -3.88
CA SER A 23 -2.43 17.43 -2.54
C SER A 23 -3.49 16.69 -1.74
N ASN A 24 -4.67 16.46 -2.33
CA ASN A 24 -5.76 15.71 -1.69
C ASN A 24 -5.33 14.29 -1.34
N LEU A 25 -4.70 13.57 -2.28
CA LEU A 25 -4.17 12.23 -2.05
C LEU A 25 -3.11 12.23 -0.93
N SER A 26 -2.26 13.25 -0.87
CA SER A 26 -1.23 13.37 0.16
C SER A 26 -1.80 13.45 1.59
N HIS A 27 -3.05 13.89 1.73
CA HIS A 27 -3.77 13.97 2.99
C HIS A 27 -4.67 12.76 3.27
N CYS A 28 -4.96 11.91 2.28
CA CYS A 28 -5.84 10.74 2.45
C CYS A 28 -5.21 9.68 3.36
N TYR A 29 -3.92 9.46 3.19
CA TYR A 29 -3.13 8.51 3.96
C TYR A 29 -1.85 9.22 4.38
N ASP A 30 -1.54 9.21 5.68
CA ASP A 30 -0.27 9.74 6.17
C ASP A 30 0.70 8.58 6.37
N GLU A 31 1.61 8.34 5.43
CA GLU A 31 2.67 7.33 5.59
C GLU A 31 3.53 7.60 6.82
N TYR A 32 3.65 8.85 7.28
CA TYR A 32 4.39 9.17 8.50
C TYR A 32 3.65 8.66 9.75
N SER A 33 2.32 8.51 9.69
CA SER A 33 1.56 7.87 10.76
C SER A 33 1.82 6.36 10.87
N GLY A 34 2.13 5.70 9.74
CA GLY A 34 2.59 4.31 9.72
C GLY A 34 4.07 4.18 10.08
N LEU A 35 4.92 5.08 9.56
CA LEU A 35 6.35 5.10 9.83
C LEU A 35 6.63 5.33 11.32
N SER A 36 5.93 6.27 11.97
CA SER A 36 6.07 6.53 13.41
C SER A 36 5.71 5.32 14.28
N VAL A 37 4.77 4.46 13.83
CA VAL A 37 4.50 3.17 14.49
C VAL A 37 5.73 2.27 14.39
N GLY A 38 6.31 2.14 13.20
CA GLY A 38 7.51 1.34 12.99
C GLY A 38 8.75 1.88 13.71
N GLU A 39 8.95 3.20 13.74
CA GLU A 39 10.07 3.83 14.46
C GLU A 39 9.98 3.57 15.96
N ARG A 40 8.79 3.73 16.55
CA ARG A 40 8.54 3.38 17.95
C ARG A 40 8.78 1.90 18.21
N PHE A 41 8.31 1.02 17.32
CA PHE A 41 8.60 -0.41 17.42
C PHE A 41 10.11 -0.66 17.45
N MET A 42 10.89 -0.04 16.56
CA MET A 42 12.34 -0.20 16.54
C MET A 42 13.00 0.31 17.83
N LEU A 43 12.54 1.44 18.38
CA LEU A 43 13.03 1.93 19.67
C LEU A 43 12.78 0.92 20.80
N GLU A 44 11.57 0.36 20.87
CA GLU A 44 11.21 -0.68 21.84
C GLU A 44 12.03 -1.95 21.66
N GLN A 45 12.28 -2.38 20.42
CA GLN A 45 13.13 -3.55 20.17
C GLN A 45 14.59 -3.29 20.51
N ASN A 46 15.10 -2.08 20.27
CA ASN A 46 16.51 -1.74 20.49
C ASN A 46 16.89 -1.65 21.97
N VAL A 47 15.95 -1.35 22.87
CA VAL A 47 16.21 -1.35 24.32
C VAL A 47 16.23 -2.75 24.94
N LEU A 48 15.67 -3.76 24.24
CA LEU A 48 15.66 -5.14 24.73
C LEU A 48 17.03 -5.82 24.56
N PRO A 49 17.37 -6.79 25.43
CA PRO A 49 18.49 -7.71 25.20
C PRO A 49 18.35 -8.43 23.85
N PHE A 50 19.47 -8.67 23.16
CA PHE A 50 19.48 -9.25 21.80
C PHE A 50 18.60 -10.51 21.65
N LYS A 51 18.61 -11.40 22.65
CA LYS A 51 17.82 -12.64 22.65
C LYS A 51 16.29 -12.44 22.74
N LEU A 52 15.84 -11.26 23.15
CA LEU A 52 14.44 -10.89 23.32
C LEU A 52 13.91 -10.00 22.19
N ARG A 53 14.78 -9.52 21.29
CA ARG A 53 14.37 -8.69 20.15
C ARG A 53 13.61 -9.50 19.10
N PHE A 54 12.72 -8.83 18.39
CA PHE A 54 12.02 -9.30 17.20
C PHE A 54 11.31 -10.65 17.39
N LYS A 55 10.72 -10.88 18.56
CA LYS A 55 9.88 -12.07 18.76
C LYS A 55 8.67 -12.05 17.84
N GLN A 56 8.09 -13.23 17.63
CA GLN A 56 6.94 -13.44 16.76
C GLN A 56 5.77 -12.49 17.07
N GLU A 57 5.36 -12.40 18.34
CA GLU A 57 4.21 -11.57 18.73
C GLU A 57 4.41 -10.07 18.46
N PRO A 58 5.53 -9.44 18.87
CA PRO A 58 5.82 -8.06 18.49
C PRO A 58 5.80 -7.80 16.97
N ILE A 59 6.34 -8.72 16.16
CA ILE A 59 6.34 -8.58 14.70
C ILE A 59 4.91 -8.67 14.15
N LYS A 60 4.11 -9.62 14.65
CA LYS A 60 2.70 -9.76 14.28
C LYS A 60 1.91 -8.49 14.63
N GLN A 61 2.15 -7.91 15.80
CA GLN A 61 1.54 -6.64 16.22
C GLN A 61 1.94 -5.48 15.31
N LEU A 62 3.22 -5.37 14.93
CA LEU A 62 3.67 -4.36 13.98
C LEU A 62 2.95 -4.48 12.63
N ILE A 63 2.81 -5.71 12.11
CA ILE A 63 2.07 -5.96 10.86
C ILE A 63 0.62 -5.52 11.02
N GLN A 64 -0.07 -5.96 12.07
CA GLN A 64 -1.47 -5.60 12.33
C GLN A 64 -1.66 -4.08 12.39
N MET A 65 -0.83 -3.36 13.16
CA MET A 65 -0.89 -1.91 13.26
C MET A 65 -0.64 -1.23 11.90
N SER A 66 0.21 -1.81 11.06
CA SER A 66 0.47 -1.30 9.70
C SER A 66 -0.74 -1.50 8.79
N LEU A 67 -1.39 -2.66 8.84
CA LEU A 67 -2.63 -2.95 8.12
C LEU A 67 -3.75 -1.99 8.55
N ASP A 68 -3.92 -1.77 9.86
CA ASP A 68 -4.93 -0.86 10.41
C ASP A 68 -4.77 0.57 9.92
N LYS A 69 -3.54 1.04 9.68
CA LYS A 69 -3.32 2.39 9.14
C LYS A 69 -3.71 2.49 7.66
N CYS A 70 -3.62 1.40 6.90
CA CYS A 70 -3.99 1.39 5.49
C CYS A 70 -5.49 1.67 5.27
N GLN A 71 -6.34 1.46 6.27
CA GLN A 71 -7.77 1.79 6.19
C GLN A 71 -8.05 3.25 5.84
N LEU A 72 -7.16 4.17 6.23
CA LEU A 72 -7.33 5.61 6.02
C LEU A 72 -7.36 5.97 4.53
N LEU A 73 -6.65 5.21 3.70
CA LEU A 73 -6.68 5.36 2.25
C LEU A 73 -8.12 5.28 1.73
N TYR A 74 -8.88 4.26 2.13
CA TYR A 74 -10.24 4.05 1.68
C TYR A 74 -11.24 5.00 2.36
N LYS A 75 -11.01 5.33 3.64
CA LYS A 75 -11.92 6.21 4.40
C LYS A 75 -11.86 7.67 3.96
N ASN A 76 -10.72 8.13 3.43
CA ASN A 76 -10.49 9.54 3.13
C ASN A 76 -10.42 9.85 1.62
N ASN A 77 -10.20 8.85 0.77
CA ASN A 77 -10.10 9.05 -0.68
C ASN A 77 -11.48 9.38 -1.28
N GLN A 78 -11.62 10.61 -1.78
CA GLN A 78 -12.89 11.11 -2.32
C GLN A 78 -13.37 10.35 -3.56
N ASP A 79 -12.45 9.92 -4.44
CA ASP A 79 -12.84 9.13 -5.61
C ASP A 79 -13.41 7.78 -5.18
N PHE A 80 -12.83 7.15 -4.16
CA PHE A 80 -13.36 5.92 -3.58
C PHE A 80 -14.74 6.16 -2.94
N LEU A 81 -14.88 7.25 -2.17
CA LEU A 81 -16.14 7.60 -1.53
C LEU A 81 -17.26 7.97 -2.53
N SER A 82 -16.89 8.43 -3.73
CA SER A 82 -17.84 8.77 -4.80
C SER A 82 -18.51 7.56 -5.45
N LEU A 83 -17.95 6.36 -5.27
CA LEU A 83 -18.48 5.11 -5.84
C LEU A 83 -19.73 4.63 -5.09
N SER A 84 -20.50 3.76 -5.75
CA SER A 84 -21.65 3.11 -5.12
C SER A 84 -21.22 2.27 -3.91
N ALA A 85 -22.09 2.13 -2.89
CA ALA A 85 -21.77 1.31 -1.72
C ALA A 85 -21.40 -0.14 -2.09
N VAL A 86 -22.04 -0.69 -3.13
CA VAL A 86 -21.76 -2.03 -3.65
C VAL A 86 -20.36 -2.10 -4.26
N ASP A 87 -20.01 -1.16 -5.15
CA ASP A 87 -18.69 -1.15 -5.79
C ASP A 87 -17.57 -0.88 -4.79
N ARG A 88 -17.80 0.00 -3.79
CA ARG A 88 -16.85 0.24 -2.70
C ARG A 88 -16.57 -1.04 -1.92
N SER A 89 -17.60 -1.78 -1.54
CA SER A 89 -17.47 -3.05 -0.82
C SER A 89 -16.67 -4.07 -1.64
N ILE A 90 -17.04 -4.27 -2.92
CA ILE A 90 -16.33 -5.20 -3.82
C ILE A 90 -14.85 -4.82 -3.95
N LEU A 91 -14.56 -3.56 -4.31
CA LEU A 91 -13.17 -3.09 -4.46
C LEU A 91 -12.38 -3.21 -3.17
N LEU A 92 -12.99 -2.90 -2.02
CA LEU A 92 -12.32 -3.00 -0.74
C LEU A 92 -11.93 -4.45 -0.44
N HIS A 93 -12.85 -5.40 -0.58
CA HIS A 93 -12.56 -6.83 -0.40
C HIS A 93 -11.49 -7.34 -1.36
N ASP A 94 -11.49 -6.86 -2.61
CA ASP A 94 -10.59 -7.33 -3.65
C ASP A 94 -9.17 -6.73 -3.53
N THR A 95 -9.06 -5.48 -3.10
CA THR A 95 -7.81 -4.71 -3.20
C THR A 95 -7.13 -4.46 -1.86
N PHE A 96 -7.83 -4.59 -0.71
CA PHE A 96 -7.26 -4.21 0.58
C PHE A 96 -5.99 -4.99 0.94
N ASN A 97 -5.96 -6.30 0.67
CA ASN A 97 -4.78 -7.11 0.96
C ASN A 97 -3.55 -6.64 0.16
N TYR A 98 -3.76 -6.21 -1.09
CA TYR A 98 -2.69 -5.67 -1.94
C TYR A 98 -2.17 -4.33 -1.42
N THR A 99 -3.07 -3.38 -1.16
CA THR A 99 -2.69 -2.04 -0.67
C THR A 99 -2.03 -2.13 0.70
N ALA A 100 -2.60 -2.91 1.62
CA ALA A 100 -2.08 -3.09 2.97
C ALA A 100 -0.75 -3.84 2.97
N GLY A 101 -0.58 -4.84 2.11
CA GLY A 101 0.70 -5.55 1.93
C GLY A 101 1.83 -4.64 1.45
N VAL A 102 1.57 -3.76 0.47
CA VAL A 102 2.55 -2.75 0.02
C VAL A 102 2.90 -1.78 1.12
N SER A 103 1.87 -1.23 1.76
CA SER A 103 2.00 -0.24 2.83
C SER A 103 2.86 -0.80 3.99
N ALA A 104 2.53 -2.00 4.47
CA ALA A 104 3.29 -2.66 5.52
C ALA A 104 4.73 -2.96 5.09
N SER A 105 4.94 -3.45 3.86
CA SER A 105 6.28 -3.75 3.35
C SER A 105 7.16 -2.50 3.26
N LEU A 106 6.58 -1.36 2.89
CA LEU A 106 7.30 -0.08 2.87
C LEU A 106 7.68 0.38 4.28
N ILE A 107 6.75 0.31 5.24
CA ILE A 107 7.04 0.69 6.64
C ILE A 107 8.20 -0.16 7.17
N ILE A 108 8.11 -1.48 7.00
CA ILE A 108 9.15 -2.44 7.41
C ILE A 108 10.50 -2.13 6.74
N TYR A 109 10.49 -1.77 5.45
CA TYR A 109 11.69 -1.36 4.72
C TYR A 109 12.28 -0.06 5.28
N LYS A 110 11.47 0.99 5.46
CA LYS A 110 11.93 2.31 5.91
C LYS A 110 12.51 2.28 7.32
N ILE A 111 12.01 1.40 8.19
CA ILE A 111 12.55 1.22 9.55
C ILE A 111 13.74 0.26 9.60
N GLN A 112 14.24 -0.20 8.44
CA GLN A 112 15.40 -1.08 8.32
C GLN A 112 15.22 -2.42 9.02
N LEU A 113 13.98 -2.87 9.24
CA LEU A 113 13.73 -4.15 9.90
C LEU A 113 14.19 -5.34 9.02
N MET A 114 14.19 -5.15 7.70
CA MET A 114 14.68 -6.14 6.73
C MET A 114 16.20 -6.36 6.79
N ASP A 115 16.96 -5.46 7.42
CA ASP A 115 18.41 -5.60 7.57
C ASP A 115 18.78 -6.64 8.65
N TYR A 116 17.81 -7.09 9.43
CA TYR A 116 17.99 -8.07 10.50
C TYR A 116 17.63 -9.48 10.01
N PRO A 117 18.57 -10.45 9.97
CA PRO A 117 18.26 -11.81 9.51
C PRO A 117 17.10 -12.48 10.27
N ILE A 118 17.00 -12.21 11.57
CA ILE A 118 15.94 -12.74 12.44
C ILE A 118 14.53 -12.30 12.01
N TYR A 119 14.40 -11.17 11.31
CA TYR A 119 13.12 -10.76 10.74
C TYR A 119 12.64 -11.80 9.72
N TYR A 120 13.52 -12.28 8.84
CA TYR A 120 13.15 -13.27 7.83
C TYR A 120 12.79 -14.61 8.45
N ASP A 121 13.51 -15.05 9.48
CA ASP A 121 13.20 -16.29 10.23
C ASP A 121 11.79 -16.20 10.85
N VAL A 122 11.45 -15.04 11.43
CA VAL A 122 10.15 -14.82 12.07
C VAL A 122 9.01 -14.72 11.06
N ILE A 123 9.23 -14.05 9.93
CA ILE A 123 8.26 -13.99 8.84
C ILE A 123 8.05 -15.37 8.23
N GLU A 124 9.09 -16.18 8.08
CA GLU A 124 8.97 -17.57 7.65
C GLU A 124 8.02 -18.36 8.55
N MET A 125 8.19 -18.24 9.86
CA MET A 125 7.35 -18.91 10.86
C MET A 125 5.90 -18.38 10.90
N LEU A 126 5.71 -17.08 10.67
CA LEU A 126 4.39 -16.44 10.69
C LEU A 126 3.59 -16.65 9.41
N THR A 127 4.28 -16.90 8.30
CA THR A 127 3.69 -16.89 6.96
C THR A 127 4.12 -18.09 6.13
N HIS A 128 4.67 -17.86 4.94
CA HIS A 128 5.17 -18.90 4.04
C HIS A 128 6.57 -18.49 3.55
N PRO A 129 7.53 -19.42 3.39
CA PRO A 129 8.90 -19.11 2.96
C PRO A 129 8.99 -18.29 1.66
N SER A 130 8.01 -18.44 0.77
CA SER A 130 7.93 -17.63 -0.46
C SER A 130 7.75 -16.13 -0.21
N VAL A 131 7.13 -15.73 0.91
CA VAL A 131 6.91 -14.33 1.29
C VAL A 131 8.26 -13.64 1.53
N ILE A 132 9.26 -14.36 2.04
CA ILE A 132 10.63 -13.84 2.20
C ILE A 132 11.22 -13.42 0.85
N SER A 133 11.05 -14.26 -0.17
CA SER A 133 11.56 -13.95 -1.52
C SER A 133 10.88 -12.72 -2.10
N VAL A 134 9.58 -12.54 -1.84
CA VAL A 134 8.84 -11.33 -2.23
C VAL A 134 9.35 -10.12 -1.46
N ALA A 135 9.47 -10.21 -0.14
CA ALA A 135 9.94 -9.12 0.72
C ALA A 135 11.33 -8.62 0.31
N LYS A 136 12.27 -9.53 0.02
CA LYS A 136 13.61 -9.17 -0.50
C LYS A 136 13.53 -8.45 -1.84
N ARG A 137 12.77 -8.99 -2.81
CA ARG A 137 12.58 -8.35 -4.12
C ARG A 137 11.91 -6.98 -4.02
N LEU A 138 11.04 -6.79 -3.04
CA LEU A 138 10.39 -5.51 -2.76
C LEU A 138 11.39 -4.51 -2.14
N ALA A 139 12.19 -4.93 -1.16
CA ALA A 139 13.24 -4.11 -0.54
C ALA A 139 14.23 -3.56 -1.57
N ASP A 140 14.66 -4.40 -2.51
CA ASP A 140 15.59 -4.00 -3.59
C ASP A 140 15.01 -2.95 -4.55
N ARG A 141 13.69 -2.74 -4.50
CA ARG A 141 12.94 -1.88 -5.43
C ARG A 141 12.25 -0.70 -4.74
N PHE A 142 12.19 -0.67 -3.40
CA PHE A 142 11.49 0.34 -2.60
C PHE A 142 12.30 1.62 -2.37
N ASP A 143 12.92 2.16 -3.41
CA ASP A 143 13.48 3.51 -3.37
C ASP A 143 12.47 4.55 -3.86
N PHE A 144 11.25 4.48 -3.32
CA PHE A 144 10.18 5.43 -3.61
C PHE A 144 10.07 6.49 -2.52
N ASP A 145 9.74 7.71 -2.94
CA ASP A 145 9.25 8.73 -2.01
C ASP A 145 7.80 8.46 -1.59
N GLY A 146 7.35 9.15 -0.54
CA GLY A 146 6.00 8.96 0.01
C GLY A 146 4.86 9.29 -0.95
N ILE A 147 5.01 10.29 -1.84
CA ILE A 147 3.99 10.65 -2.83
C ILE A 147 3.84 9.56 -3.89
N ILE A 148 4.96 9.01 -4.37
CA ILE A 148 4.95 7.89 -5.33
C ILE A 148 4.26 6.68 -4.72
N VAL A 149 4.56 6.36 -3.46
CA VAL A 149 3.90 5.27 -2.73
C VAL A 149 2.39 5.52 -2.65
N LYS A 150 1.96 6.72 -2.27
CA LYS A 150 0.54 7.07 -2.19
C LYS A 150 -0.17 6.90 -3.52
N LEU A 151 0.44 7.37 -4.62
CA LEU A 151 -0.08 7.17 -5.97
C LEU A 151 -0.21 5.70 -6.31
N PHE A 152 0.79 4.89 -5.96
CA PHE A 152 0.76 3.45 -6.16
C PHE A 152 -0.32 2.74 -5.35
N LEU A 153 -0.52 3.15 -4.09
CA LEU A 153 -1.59 2.64 -3.25
C LEU A 153 -2.97 3.02 -3.82
N ALA A 154 -3.14 4.24 -4.34
CA ALA A 154 -4.36 4.65 -5.03
C ALA A 154 -4.61 3.83 -6.31
N ILE A 155 -3.59 3.62 -7.16
CA ILE A 155 -3.71 2.77 -8.36
C ILE A 155 -4.14 1.35 -7.98
N LEU A 156 -3.61 0.81 -6.88
CA LEU A 156 -3.95 -0.51 -6.36
C LEU A 156 -5.38 -0.58 -5.81
N SER A 157 -5.86 0.47 -5.11
CA SER A 157 -7.21 0.48 -4.52
C SER A 157 -8.33 0.48 -5.55
N PHE A 158 -8.05 0.89 -6.80
CA PHE A 158 -8.98 0.83 -7.93
C PHE A 158 -8.61 -0.27 -8.93
N SER A 159 -7.74 -1.21 -8.55
CA SER A 159 -7.31 -2.27 -9.46
C SER A 159 -8.33 -3.39 -9.60
N THR A 160 -8.37 -3.95 -10.81
CA THR A 160 -9.23 -5.07 -11.21
C THR A 160 -8.50 -6.41 -11.12
N THR A 161 -7.48 -6.52 -10.26
CA THR A 161 -6.61 -7.71 -10.12
C THR A 161 -7.36 -8.95 -9.63
N HIS A 162 -8.51 -8.78 -8.95
CA HIS A 162 -9.38 -9.90 -8.59
C HIS A 162 -9.80 -10.74 -9.81
N TYR A 163 -10.04 -10.10 -10.97
CA TYR A 163 -10.42 -10.81 -12.20
C TYR A 163 -9.29 -11.66 -12.80
N THR A 164 -8.04 -11.50 -12.33
CA THR A 164 -6.91 -12.32 -12.78
C THR A 164 -6.62 -13.49 -11.84
N VAL A 165 -7.31 -13.59 -10.69
CA VAL A 165 -7.18 -14.71 -9.76
C VAL A 165 -8.17 -15.80 -10.16
N TYR A 166 -7.67 -17.01 -10.45
CA TYR A 166 -8.54 -18.15 -10.67
C TYR A 166 -9.17 -18.59 -9.35
N SER A 167 -10.46 -18.37 -9.19
CA SER A 167 -11.25 -18.78 -8.03
C SER A 167 -12.35 -19.76 -8.45
N ASN A 168 -12.69 -20.69 -7.56
CA ASN A 168 -13.83 -21.59 -7.77
C ASN A 168 -15.18 -20.87 -7.61
N ASN A 169 -15.18 -19.67 -7.03
CA ASN A 169 -16.37 -18.84 -6.89
C ASN A 169 -16.45 -17.85 -8.07
N PRO A 170 -17.64 -17.64 -8.65
CA PRO A 170 -17.81 -16.64 -9.70
C PRO A 170 -17.45 -15.25 -9.14
N PRO A 171 -16.73 -14.41 -9.91
CA PRO A 171 -16.38 -13.08 -9.47
C PRO A 171 -17.65 -12.25 -9.27
N ILE A 172 -17.67 -11.46 -8.19
CA ILE A 172 -18.73 -10.47 -7.99
C ILE A 172 -18.42 -9.30 -8.91
N ASN A 173 -19.33 -9.03 -9.84
CA ASN A 173 -19.09 -8.01 -10.85
C ASN A 173 -19.31 -6.60 -10.31
N LEU A 174 -18.37 -5.71 -10.59
CA LEU A 174 -18.50 -4.28 -10.41
C LEU A 174 -19.65 -3.75 -11.29
N SER A 175 -20.52 -2.94 -10.70
CA SER A 175 -21.68 -2.36 -11.38
C SER A 175 -21.27 -1.30 -12.41
N ASN A 176 -20.22 -0.53 -12.12
CA ASN A 176 -19.67 0.48 -13.01
C ASN A 176 -18.15 0.36 -13.18
N ILE A 177 -17.71 -0.75 -13.79
CA ILE A 177 -16.29 -0.99 -14.06
C ILE A 177 -15.63 0.13 -14.89
N LYS A 178 -16.38 0.80 -15.78
CA LYS A 178 -15.84 1.89 -16.62
C LYS A 178 -15.38 3.07 -15.78
N GLU A 179 -16.17 3.44 -14.78
CA GLU A 179 -15.83 4.56 -13.89
C GLU A 179 -14.61 4.24 -13.02
N ILE A 180 -14.53 3.01 -12.53
CA ILE A 180 -13.40 2.55 -11.72
C ILE A 180 -12.11 2.56 -12.53
N LEU A 181 -12.14 2.05 -13.77
CA LEU A 181 -10.99 2.10 -14.67
C LEU A 181 -10.60 3.55 -15.00
N ARG A 182 -11.57 4.45 -15.20
CA ARG A 182 -11.32 5.88 -15.42
C ARG A 182 -10.59 6.53 -14.24
N ILE A 183 -11.02 6.22 -13.01
CA ILE A 183 -10.34 6.70 -11.80
C ILE A 183 -8.92 6.13 -11.72
N GLN A 184 -8.76 4.82 -11.95
CA GLN A 184 -7.45 4.17 -11.95
C GLN A 184 -6.50 4.80 -12.98
N ASP A 185 -6.95 4.99 -14.22
CA ASP A 185 -6.20 5.62 -15.29
C ASP A 185 -5.77 7.04 -14.94
N THR A 186 -6.66 7.80 -14.28
CA THR A 186 -6.34 9.15 -13.78
C THR A 186 -5.14 9.11 -12.81
N TYR A 187 -5.11 8.15 -11.87
CA TYR A 187 -3.98 7.99 -10.97
C TYR A 187 -2.71 7.47 -11.66
N ILE A 188 -2.83 6.61 -12.67
CA ILE A 188 -1.69 6.13 -13.47
C ILE A 188 -1.04 7.29 -14.24
N GLU A 189 -1.86 8.10 -14.92
CA GLU A 189 -1.40 9.29 -15.63
C GLU A 189 -0.74 10.27 -14.67
N LEU A 190 -1.36 10.51 -13.51
CA LEU A 190 -0.82 11.40 -12.48
C LEU A 190 0.54 10.89 -11.95
N ALA A 191 0.66 9.58 -11.69
CA ALA A 191 1.91 8.95 -11.29
C ALA A 191 2.99 9.14 -12.35
N TRP A 192 2.67 8.91 -13.61
CA TRP A 192 3.61 9.11 -14.71
C TRP A 192 4.10 10.56 -14.82
N GLN A 193 3.18 11.52 -14.78
CA GLN A 193 3.54 12.95 -14.83
C GLN A 193 4.38 13.36 -13.62
N TYR A 194 4.04 12.88 -12.42
CA TYR A 194 4.82 13.15 -11.21
C TYR A 194 6.25 12.58 -11.30
N LEU A 195 6.40 11.37 -11.86
CA LEU A 195 7.73 10.77 -12.07
C LEU A 195 8.56 11.59 -13.06
N LEU A 196 7.98 12.06 -14.16
CA LEU A 196 8.67 12.93 -15.13
C LEU A 196 9.01 14.31 -14.56
N TYR A 197 8.20 14.83 -13.65
CA TYR A 197 8.49 16.05 -12.92
C TYR A 197 9.68 15.86 -11.97
N LYS A 198 9.69 14.75 -11.21
CA LYS A 198 10.66 14.52 -10.15
C LYS A 198 12.01 13.99 -10.66
N TYR A 199 11.98 13.20 -11.73
CA TYR A 199 13.15 12.48 -12.24
C TYR A 199 13.37 12.75 -13.72
N ASP A 200 14.58 12.44 -14.21
CA ASP A 200 14.79 12.34 -15.65
C ASP A 200 13.99 11.17 -16.26
N LEU A 201 13.78 11.18 -17.58
CA LEU A 201 13.01 10.16 -18.28
C LEU A 201 13.49 8.73 -17.99
N LYS A 202 14.81 8.51 -17.91
CA LYS A 202 15.38 7.17 -17.69
C LYS A 202 15.06 6.66 -16.29
N GLN A 203 15.21 7.51 -15.28
CA GLN A 203 14.88 7.22 -13.90
C GLN A 203 13.37 7.04 -13.73
N ALA A 204 12.54 7.88 -14.35
CA ALA A 204 11.07 7.75 -14.35
C ALA A 204 10.62 6.38 -14.91
N VAL A 205 11.16 5.98 -16.07
CA VAL A 205 10.89 4.66 -16.66
C VAL A 205 11.36 3.52 -15.75
N THR A 206 12.53 3.66 -15.14
CA THR A 206 13.07 2.66 -14.19
C THR A 206 12.16 2.52 -12.97
N CYS A 207 11.72 3.64 -12.41
CA CYS A 207 10.81 3.70 -11.27
C CYS A 207 9.46 3.02 -11.58
N LEU A 208 8.83 3.38 -12.70
CA LEU A 208 7.58 2.76 -13.14
C LEU A 208 7.74 1.25 -13.41
N SER A 209 8.85 0.85 -14.03
CA SER A 209 9.15 -0.56 -14.29
C SER A 209 9.32 -1.35 -12.98
N ASN A 210 9.99 -0.76 -11.98
CA ASN A 210 10.14 -1.37 -10.67
C ASN A 210 8.80 -1.50 -9.96
N PHE A 211 7.94 -0.49 -10.06
CA PHE A 211 6.58 -0.57 -9.52
C PHE A 211 5.78 -1.74 -10.12
N ILE A 212 5.74 -1.87 -11.44
CA ILE A 212 5.04 -2.98 -12.10
C ILE A 212 5.61 -4.34 -11.63
N LYS A 213 6.93 -4.45 -11.51
CA LYS A 213 7.56 -5.67 -10.98
C LYS A 213 7.21 -5.91 -9.50
N CYS A 214 7.03 -4.86 -8.71
CA CYS A 214 6.52 -4.97 -7.34
C CYS A 214 5.10 -5.51 -7.34
N LEU A 215 4.20 -4.99 -8.20
CA LEU A 215 2.81 -5.46 -8.31
C LEU A 215 2.72 -6.97 -8.53
N PHE A 216 3.51 -7.51 -9.46
CA PHE A 216 3.56 -8.96 -9.68
C PHE A 216 4.06 -9.74 -8.46
N ALA A 217 5.07 -9.21 -7.75
CA ALA A 217 5.59 -9.86 -6.55
C ALA A 217 4.56 -9.83 -5.40
N ILE A 218 3.80 -8.75 -5.25
CA ILE A 218 2.73 -8.62 -4.26
C ILE A 218 1.59 -9.57 -4.60
N HIS A 219 1.21 -9.66 -5.87
CA HIS A 219 0.17 -10.60 -6.31
C HIS A 219 0.55 -12.05 -5.99
N GLU A 220 1.80 -12.43 -6.24
CA GLU A 220 2.33 -13.73 -5.81
C GLU A 220 2.26 -13.91 -4.29
N ALA A 221 2.62 -12.89 -3.50
CA ALA A 221 2.51 -12.96 -2.04
C ALA A 221 1.06 -13.13 -1.57
N VAL A 222 0.14 -12.30 -2.04
CA VAL A 222 -1.28 -12.32 -1.66
C VAL A 222 -1.88 -13.71 -1.87
N ILE A 223 -1.64 -14.32 -3.04
CA ILE A 223 -2.09 -15.69 -3.34
C ILE A 223 -1.51 -16.69 -2.34
N LYS A 224 -0.21 -16.62 -2.04
CA LYS A 224 0.46 -17.55 -1.14
C LYS A 224 0.14 -17.33 0.34
N THR A 225 -0.34 -16.15 0.70
CA THR A 225 -0.74 -15.82 2.07
C THR A 225 -2.24 -16.01 2.34
N HIS A 226 -3.02 -16.36 1.32
CA HIS A 226 -4.48 -16.49 1.43
C HIS A 226 -4.92 -17.50 2.50
N ASP A 227 -4.15 -18.58 2.68
CA ASP A 227 -4.43 -19.65 3.63
C ASP A 227 -3.94 -19.36 5.07
N ILE A 228 -3.34 -18.19 5.31
CA ILE A 228 -2.84 -17.81 6.64
C ILE A 228 -4.00 -17.22 7.46
N GLN A 229 -4.63 -18.06 8.28
CA GLN A 229 -5.85 -17.73 9.02
C GLN A 229 -5.77 -16.40 9.78
N TRP A 230 -4.71 -16.17 10.58
CA TRP A 230 -4.62 -14.95 11.39
C TRP A 230 -4.57 -13.67 10.56
N LEU A 231 -3.95 -13.72 9.37
CA LEU A 231 -3.84 -12.59 8.46
C LEU A 231 -5.18 -12.36 7.77
N THR A 232 -5.83 -13.43 7.30
CA THR A 232 -7.17 -13.39 6.70
C THR A 232 -8.23 -12.87 7.67
N ASP A 233 -8.18 -13.28 8.94
CA ASP A 233 -9.06 -12.78 10.01
C ASP A 233 -8.84 -11.29 10.27
N THR A 234 -7.57 -10.87 10.32
CA THR A 234 -7.21 -9.45 10.54
C THR A 234 -7.72 -8.58 9.39
N ILE A 235 -7.46 -8.98 8.14
CA ILE A 235 -7.94 -8.27 6.96
C ILE A 235 -9.46 -8.19 6.93
N SER A 236 -10.15 -9.31 7.17
CA SER A 236 -11.61 -9.36 7.19
C SER A 236 -12.19 -8.43 8.26
N SER A 237 -11.59 -8.42 9.45
CA SER A 237 -12.00 -7.51 10.52
C SER A 237 -11.86 -6.04 10.13
N ILE A 238 -10.74 -5.66 9.50
CA ILE A 238 -10.50 -4.28 9.06
C ILE A 238 -11.49 -3.89 7.95
N VAL A 239 -11.71 -4.77 6.98
CA VAL A 239 -12.67 -4.53 5.90
C VAL A 239 -14.07 -4.27 6.46
N ILE A 240 -14.54 -5.13 7.38
CA ILE A 240 -15.83 -4.94 8.05
C ILE A 240 -15.89 -3.60 8.81
N GLN A 241 -14.83 -3.23 9.51
CA GLN A 241 -14.78 -1.93 10.21
C GLN A 241 -14.85 -0.74 9.26
N ILE A 242 -14.22 -0.83 8.09
CA ILE A 242 -14.30 0.21 7.06
C ILE A 242 -15.75 0.31 6.56
N GLU A 243 -16.39 -0.80 6.19
CA GLU A 243 -17.77 -0.82 5.71
C GLU A 243 -18.76 -0.24 6.73
N GLN A 244 -18.61 -0.61 8.01
CA GLN A 244 -19.43 -0.04 9.10
C GLN A 244 -19.22 1.47 9.22
N THR A 245 -18.00 1.96 9.05
CA THR A 245 -17.71 3.40 9.09
C THR A 245 -18.34 4.12 7.88
N LEU A 246 -18.34 3.49 6.71
CA LEU A 246 -18.84 4.07 5.45
C LEU A 246 -20.37 4.01 5.30
N THR A 247 -21.06 3.24 6.14
CA THR A 247 -22.53 3.13 6.17
C THR A 247 -23.17 4.06 7.20
N LEU A 248 -22.41 4.49 8.21
CA LEU A 248 -22.86 5.42 9.24
C LEU A 248 -22.72 6.90 8.86
N ASN A 249 -21.95 7.21 7.81
CA ASN A 249 -21.75 8.56 7.26
C ASN A 249 -22.45 8.69 5.90
#